data_AF-A0A920G918-F1
#
_entry.id   AF-A0A920G918-F1
#
_cell.length_a   1.000
_cell.length_b   1.000
_cell.length_c   1.000
_cell.angle_alpha   90.00
_cell.angle_beta   90.00
_cell.angle_gamma   90.00
#
_symmetry.space_group_name_H-M   'P 1'
#
loop_
_entity.id
_entity.type
_entity.pdbx_description
1 polymer ?
#
loop_
_entity_poly.entity_id
_entity_poly.type
_entity_poly.pdbx_seq_one_letter_code
_entity_poly.pdbx_strand_id
1 'polypeptide(L)'
;MASFFVEFDVSQDLDKALSDVREAVDAAKAEMPDTAEEPFVEEMTADDFPMLQVNLISEGVSEQVLYRAALRLRQQIETIPSVLSAELQGHRDEVLEVIIDPDALNAYRISVEELVVVLQRNNRLIPAGTVDLDAAVSR
;
A
#
# COMPACT_ATOMS: atom_id res chain seq x y z
N MET A 1 -1.87 -5.52 29.46
CA MET A 1 -1.61 -6.22 28.19
C MET A 1 -0.43 -7.14 28.41
N ALA A 2 -0.64 -8.44 28.30
CA ALA A 2 0.41 -9.45 28.29
C ALA A 2 0.40 -10.10 26.90
N SER A 3 1.58 -10.33 26.33
CA SER A 3 1.75 -11.00 25.05
C SER A 3 2.69 -12.18 25.22
N PHE A 4 2.41 -13.25 24.47
CA PHE A 4 3.24 -14.44 24.42
C PHE A 4 3.57 -14.71 22.96
N PHE A 5 4.82 -15.09 22.69
CA PHE A 5 5.26 -15.50 21.37
C PHE A 5 5.62 -16.99 21.45
N VAL A 6 5.08 -17.76 20.51
CA VAL A 6 5.35 -19.19 20.38
C VAL A 6 5.96 -19.41 19.01
N GLU A 7 7.19 -19.90 18.98
CA GLU A 7 7.93 -20.17 17.76
C GLU A 7 7.94 -21.68 17.49
N PHE A 8 7.73 -22.06 16.23
CA PHE A 8 7.70 -23.45 15.79
C PHE A 8 8.83 -23.71 14.80
N ASP A 9 9.36 -24.94 14.81
CA ASP A 9 10.31 -25.39 13.79
C ASP A 9 9.66 -25.44 12.41
N VAL A 10 10.45 -25.13 11.38
CA VAL A 10 10.03 -25.06 9.97
C VAL A 10 9.44 -26.37 9.42
N SER A 11 9.67 -27.50 10.10
CA SER A 11 9.15 -28.81 9.72
C SER A 11 7.74 -29.11 10.24
N GLN A 12 7.19 -28.26 11.11
CA GLN A 12 5.84 -28.44 11.66
C GLN A 12 4.77 -27.91 10.71
N ASP A 13 3.59 -28.52 10.78
CA ASP A 13 2.39 -28.02 10.11
C ASP A 13 1.84 -26.83 10.90
N LEU A 14 1.93 -25.63 10.31
CA LEU A 14 1.51 -24.39 10.96
C LEU A 14 0.00 -24.33 11.21
N ASP A 15 -0.82 -24.88 10.31
CA ASP A 15 -2.28 -24.89 10.49
C ASP A 15 -2.66 -25.73 11.71
N LYS A 16 -2.00 -26.88 11.84
CA LYS A 16 -2.18 -27.75 13.01
C LYS A 16 -1.66 -27.08 14.28
N ALA A 17 -0.46 -26.50 14.24
CA ALA A 17 0.13 -25.82 15.39
C ALA A 17 -0.74 -24.65 15.88
N LEU A 18 -1.30 -23.86 14.96
CA LEU A 18 -2.22 -22.77 15.28
C LEU A 18 -3.50 -23.29 15.95
N SER A 19 -4.04 -24.39 15.44
CA SER A 19 -5.21 -25.05 16.04
C SER A 19 -4.92 -25.56 17.45
N ASP A 20 -3.78 -26.24 17.64
CA ASP A 20 -3.34 -26.77 18.93
C ASP A 20 -3.14 -25.64 19.97
N VAL A 21 -2.55 -24.49 19.55
CA VAL A 21 -2.37 -23.32 20.43
C VAL A 21 -3.72 -22.69 20.80
N ARG A 22 -4.65 -22.56 19.85
CA ARG A 22 -6.00 -22.03 20.12
C ARG A 22 -6.74 -22.89 21.13
N GLU A 23 -6.73 -24.21 20.95
CA GLU A 23 -7.36 -25.14 21.88
C GLU A 23 -6.74 -25.05 23.29
N ALA A 24 -5.41 -24.93 23.38
CA ALA A 24 -4.72 -24.77 24.66
C ALA A 24 -5.07 -23.45 25.37
N VAL A 25 -5.15 -22.34 24.62
CA VAL A 25 -5.55 -21.03 25.14
C VAL A 25 -7.01 -21.04 25.60
N ASP A 26 -7.91 -21.66 24.82
CA ASP A 26 -9.32 -21.81 25.16
C ASP A 26 -9.52 -22.66 26.41
N ALA A 27 -8.73 -23.72 26.60
CA ALA A 27 -8.75 -24.53 27.82
C ALA A 27 -8.26 -23.73 29.03
N ALA A 28 -7.18 -22.96 28.89
CA ALA A 28 -6.62 -22.12 29.95
C ALA A 28 -7.53 -20.93 30.31
N LYS A 29 -8.41 -20.50 29.40
CA LYS A 29 -9.38 -19.42 29.63
C LYS A 29 -10.25 -19.67 30.87
N ALA A 30 -10.56 -20.93 31.18
CA ALA A 30 -11.34 -21.30 32.37
C ALA A 30 -10.61 -21.01 33.70
N GLU A 31 -9.28 -20.89 33.67
CA GLU A 31 -8.46 -20.57 34.83
C GLU A 31 -8.14 -19.07 34.94
N MET A 32 -8.52 -18.28 33.94
CA MET A 32 -8.29 -16.84 33.93
C MET A 32 -9.28 -16.12 34.85
N PRO A 33 -8.89 -15.01 35.50
CA PRO A 33 -9.80 -14.19 36.28
C PRO A 33 -10.93 -13.61 35.40
N ASP A 34 -12.15 -13.52 35.93
CA ASP A 34 -13.32 -12.97 35.23
C ASP A 34 -13.14 -11.52 34.74
N THR A 35 -12.17 -10.80 35.31
CA THR A 35 -11.82 -9.42 34.93
C THR A 35 -10.84 -9.35 33.76
N ALA A 36 -10.31 -10.48 33.29
CA ALA A 36 -9.38 -10.54 32.17
C ALA A 36 -10.15 -10.39 30.83
N GLU A 37 -9.51 -9.70 29.89
CA GLU A 37 -10.00 -9.64 28.51
C GLU A 37 -9.84 -11.00 27.84
N GLU A 38 -10.71 -11.29 26.86
CA GLU A 38 -10.66 -12.55 26.12
C GLU A 38 -9.36 -12.63 25.30
N PRO A 39 -8.54 -13.67 25.50
CA PRO A 39 -7.32 -13.84 24.72
C PRO A 39 -7.68 -14.17 23.27
N PHE A 40 -6.86 -13.73 22.33
CA PHE A 40 -6.95 -14.14 20.94
C PHE A 40 -5.59 -14.67 20.47
N VAL A 41 -5.63 -15.57 19.49
CA VAL A 41 -4.43 -16.17 18.90
C VAL A 41 -4.39 -15.79 17.43
N GLU A 42 -3.32 -15.09 17.08
CA GLU A 42 -3.03 -14.63 15.73
C GLU A 42 -1.76 -15.33 15.21
N GLU A 43 -1.80 -15.73 13.94
CA GLU A 43 -0.64 -16.25 13.25
C GLU A 43 0.25 -15.09 12.84
N MET A 44 1.56 -15.22 13.08
CA MET A 44 2.55 -14.25 12.65
C MET A 44 3.46 -14.89 11.62
N THR A 45 3.63 -14.19 10.51
CA THR A 45 4.51 -14.56 9.41
C THR A 45 5.76 -13.68 9.43
N ALA A 46 6.83 -14.12 8.76
CA ALA A 46 8.04 -13.32 8.64
C ALA A 46 7.80 -11.99 7.88
N ASP A 47 6.77 -11.94 7.04
CA ASP A 47 6.40 -10.74 6.28
C ASP A 47 5.81 -9.63 7.17
N ASP A 48 5.28 -9.98 8.35
CA ASP A 48 4.71 -9.01 9.30
C ASP A 48 5.79 -8.13 9.94
N PHE A 49 7.06 -8.53 9.84
CA PHE A 49 8.18 -7.82 10.43
C PHE A 49 9.16 -7.35 9.35
N PRO A 50 9.23 -6.04 9.07
CA PRO A 50 10.16 -5.53 8.07
C PRO A 50 11.59 -5.77 8.54
N MET A 51 12.40 -6.43 7.70
CA MET A 51 13.84 -6.62 7.96
C MET A 51 14.59 -5.28 8.04
N LEU A 52 14.10 -4.26 7.34
CA LEU A 52 14.67 -2.92 7.35
C LEU A 52 13.56 -1.88 7.20
N GLN A 53 13.57 -0.88 8.08
CA GLN A 53 12.66 0.25 8.04
C GLN A 53 13.42 1.54 7.69
N VAL A 54 12.95 2.26 6.67
CA VAL A 54 13.49 3.56 6.25
C VAL A 54 12.44 4.65 6.49
N ASN A 55 12.80 5.66 7.28
CA ASN A 55 11.95 6.83 7.50
C ASN A 55 12.46 8.02 6.68
N LEU A 56 11.58 8.63 5.89
CA LEU A 56 11.88 9.85 5.12
C LEU A 56 11.26 11.06 5.81
N ILE A 57 12.11 11.96 6.31
CA ILE A 57 11.71 13.12 7.12
C ILE A 57 12.29 14.39 6.49
N SER A 58 11.51 15.46 6.45
CA SER A 58 11.97 16.78 6.01
C SER A 58 11.18 17.90 6.68
N GLU A 59 11.87 19.00 6.99
CA GLU A 59 11.27 20.22 7.55
C GLU A 59 10.98 21.29 6.48
N GLY A 60 11.55 21.15 5.27
CA GLY A 60 11.56 22.19 4.25
C GLY A 60 10.93 21.81 2.92
N VAL A 61 10.33 20.63 2.83
CA VAL A 61 9.85 20.06 1.56
C VAL A 61 8.41 19.57 1.74
N SER A 62 7.56 19.75 0.72
CA SER A 62 6.17 19.28 0.77
C SER A 62 6.08 17.75 0.82
N GLU A 63 5.00 17.27 1.43
CA GLU A 63 4.65 15.84 1.52
C GLU A 63 4.65 15.17 0.15
N GLN A 64 4.14 15.84 -0.88
CA GLN A 64 4.10 15.31 -2.25
C GLN A 64 5.50 15.02 -2.81
N VAL A 65 6.49 15.86 -2.52
CA VAL A 65 7.87 15.63 -2.97
C VAL A 65 8.50 14.50 -2.20
N LEU A 66 8.26 14.41 -0.88
CA LEU A 66 8.70 13.27 -0.06
C LEU A 66 8.10 11.96 -0.57
N TYR A 67 6.81 11.94 -0.90
CA TYR A 67 6.13 10.78 -1.47
C TYR A 67 6.76 10.35 -2.81
N ARG A 68 7.01 11.29 -3.72
CA ARG A 68 7.69 10.99 -4.99
C ARG A 68 9.12 10.46 -4.78
N ALA A 69 9.85 10.99 -3.79
CA ALA A 69 11.16 10.46 -3.43
C ALA A 69 11.05 9.03 -2.88
N ALA A 70 10.05 8.77 -2.03
CA ALA A 70 9.77 7.45 -1.48
C ALA A 70 9.43 6.42 -2.58
N LEU A 71 8.60 6.79 -3.56
CA LEU A 71 8.28 5.94 -4.70
C LEU A 71 9.52 5.57 -5.54
N ARG A 72 10.42 6.54 -5.78
CA ARG A 72 11.68 6.26 -6.50
C ARG A 72 12.59 5.34 -5.69
N LEU A 73 12.70 5.58 -4.38
CA LEU A 73 13.49 4.73 -3.49
C LEU A 73 12.93 3.31 -3.46
N ARG A 74 11.61 3.15 -3.34
CA ARG A 74 10.92 1.86 -3.40
C ARG A 74 11.26 1.12 -4.69
N GLN A 75 11.09 1.76 -5.84
CA GLN A 75 11.41 1.16 -7.15
C GLN A 75 12.88 0.72 -7.24
N GLN A 76 13.81 1.51 -6.71
CA GLN A 76 15.23 1.14 -6.68
C GLN A 76 15.49 -0.07 -5.79
N ILE A 77 14.87 -0.12 -4.60
CA ILE A 77 15.00 -1.25 -3.68
C ILE A 77 14.39 -2.53 -4.27
N GLU A 78 13.21 -2.43 -4.89
CA GLU A 78 12.52 -3.55 -5.55
C GLU A 78 13.31 -4.12 -6.74
N THR A 79 14.26 -3.37 -7.32
CA THR A 79 15.13 -3.91 -8.38
C THR A 79 16.22 -4.86 -7.88
N ILE A 80 16.45 -4.92 -6.56
CA ILE A 80 17.45 -5.80 -5.95
C ILE A 80 16.89 -7.24 -5.92
N PRO A 81 17.53 -8.22 -6.58
CA PRO A 81 16.94 -9.57 -6.72
C PRO A 81 16.63 -10.31 -5.42
N SER A 82 17.28 -9.95 -4.32
CA SER A 82 17.07 -10.56 -3.00
C SER A 82 15.96 -9.89 -2.18
N VAL A 83 15.33 -8.83 -2.70
CA VAL A 83 14.23 -8.13 -2.04
C VAL A 83 12.92 -8.74 -2.51
N LEU A 84 12.14 -9.28 -1.57
CA LEU A 84 10.82 -9.81 -1.85
C LEU A 84 9.78 -8.69 -2.09
N SER A 85 9.76 -7.70 -1.21
CA SER A 85 8.86 -6.56 -1.27
C SER A 85 9.47 -5.33 -0.59
N ALA A 86 8.99 -4.14 -0.96
CA ALA A 86 9.28 -2.90 -0.26
C ALA A 86 7.96 -2.14 -0.05
N GLU A 87 7.42 -2.18 1.16
CA GLU A 87 6.15 -1.52 1.46
C GLU A 87 6.34 -0.03 1.75
N LEU A 88 5.42 0.79 1.25
CA LEU A 88 5.37 2.21 1.51
C LEU A 88 4.19 2.54 2.42
N GLN A 89 4.46 2.92 3.65
CA GLN A 89 3.46 3.30 4.64
C GLN A 89 3.42 4.82 4.86
N GLY A 90 2.28 5.34 5.32
CA GLY A 90 2.13 6.75 5.72
C GLY A 90 2.00 7.75 4.56
N HIS A 91 1.62 7.29 3.36
CA HIS A 91 1.29 8.18 2.26
C HIS A 91 -0.21 8.49 2.21
N ARG A 92 -0.57 9.71 1.82
CA ARG A 92 -1.97 10.05 1.50
C ARG A 92 -2.27 9.66 0.06
N ASP A 93 -3.47 9.12 -0.16
CA ASP A 93 -3.98 8.94 -1.51
C ASP A 93 -4.09 10.32 -2.19
N GLU A 94 -3.43 10.48 -3.35
CA GLU A 94 -3.59 11.69 -4.16
C GLU A 94 -4.99 11.68 -4.79
N VAL A 95 -5.89 12.51 -4.24
CA VAL A 95 -7.21 12.77 -4.83
C VAL A 95 -7.20 14.09 -5.60
N LEU A 96 -7.72 14.08 -6.83
CA LEU A 96 -7.97 15.29 -7.60
C LEU A 96 -9.35 15.83 -7.24
N GLU A 97 -9.41 16.94 -6.50
CA GLU A 97 -10.65 17.64 -6.21
C GLU A 97 -10.94 18.70 -7.28
N VAL A 98 -12.14 18.69 -7.84
CA VAL A 98 -12.61 19.66 -8.84
C VAL A 98 -13.73 20.48 -8.25
N ILE A 99 -13.43 21.74 -7.90
CA ILE A 99 -14.42 22.70 -7.40
C ILE A 99 -15.02 23.44 -8.59
N ILE A 100 -16.34 23.31 -8.76
CA ILE A 100 -17.07 23.86 -9.90
C ILE A 100 -17.82 25.12 -9.48
N ASP A 101 -17.68 26.19 -10.26
CA ASP A 101 -18.51 27.39 -10.17
C ASP A 101 -19.72 27.26 -11.12
N PRO A 102 -20.95 27.08 -10.61
CA PRO A 102 -22.13 26.90 -11.45
C PRO A 102 -22.51 28.17 -12.23
N ASP A 103 -22.22 29.36 -11.71
CA ASP A 103 -22.55 30.61 -12.38
C ASP A 103 -21.65 30.83 -13.59
N ALA A 104 -20.36 30.49 -13.46
CA ALA A 104 -19.41 30.50 -14.57
C ALA A 104 -19.81 29.48 -15.67
N LEU A 105 -20.17 28.25 -15.29
CA LEU A 105 -20.62 27.23 -16.26
C LEU A 105 -21.86 27.69 -17.04
N ASN A 106 -22.83 28.29 -16.35
CA ASN A 106 -24.02 28.85 -16.98
C ASN A 106 -23.69 30.01 -17.93
N ALA A 107 -22.77 30.90 -17.54
CA ALA A 107 -22.32 32.02 -18.38
C ALA A 107 -21.65 31.54 -19.68
N TYR A 108 -20.87 30.46 -19.61
CA TYR A 108 -20.23 29.83 -20.78
C TYR A 108 -21.11 28.79 -21.49
N ARG A 109 -22.32 28.52 -20.98
CA ARG A 109 -23.25 27.50 -21.49
C ARG A 109 -22.62 26.09 -21.58
N ILE A 110 -21.76 25.77 -20.62
CA ILE A 110 -21.10 24.46 -20.50
C ILE A 110 -21.88 23.62 -19.49
N SER A 111 -22.24 22.39 -19.84
CA SER A 111 -22.89 21.50 -18.88
C SER A 111 -21.86 20.80 -17.97
N VAL A 112 -22.32 20.36 -16.79
CA VAL A 112 -21.46 19.59 -15.86
C VAL A 112 -21.01 18.28 -16.51
N GLU A 113 -21.88 17.65 -17.31
CA GLU A 113 -21.56 16.42 -18.05
C GLU A 113 -20.45 16.65 -19.08
N GLU A 114 -20.49 17.77 -19.80
CA GLU A 114 -19.44 18.15 -20.75
C GLU A 114 -18.09 18.34 -20.04
N LEU A 115 -18.08 19.01 -18.88
CA LEU A 115 -16.88 19.19 -18.07
C LEU A 115 -16.28 17.85 -17.62
N VAL A 116 -17.12 16.93 -17.13
CA VAL A 116 -16.69 15.60 -16.70
C VAL A 116 -16.08 14.81 -17.86
N VAL A 117 -16.73 14.81 -19.03
CA VAL A 117 -16.22 14.12 -20.22
C VAL A 117 -14.86 14.68 -20.65
N VAL A 118 -14.68 16.02 -20.63
CA VAL A 118 -13.41 16.66 -20.98
C VAL A 118 -12.32 16.30 -19.98
N LEU A 119 -12.60 16.34 -18.68
CA LEU A 119 -11.64 15.97 -17.65
C LEU A 119 -11.20 14.51 -17.78
N GLN A 120 -12.16 13.59 -17.99
CA GLN A 120 -11.86 12.17 -18.20
C GLN A 120 -11.03 11.93 -19.47
N ARG A 121 -11.29 12.67 -20.56
CA ARG A 121 -10.49 12.54 -21.79
C ARG A 121 -9.06 13.04 -21.62
N ASN A 122 -8.85 14.13 -20.89
CA ASN A 122 -7.52 14.69 -20.66
C ASN A 122 -6.72 13.92 -19.60
N ASN A 123 -7.38 13.27 -18.65
CA ASN A 123 -6.74 12.44 -17.65
C ASN A 123 -6.43 11.01 -18.15
N ARG A 124 -6.36 10.79 -19.47
CA ARG A 124 -5.92 9.52 -20.07
C ARG A 124 -4.46 9.63 -20.49
N LEU A 125 -3.64 8.71 -20.00
CA LEU A 125 -2.33 8.42 -20.57
C LEU A 125 -2.54 7.85 -21.97
N ILE A 126 -2.28 8.66 -23.01
CA ILE A 126 -2.18 8.18 -24.39
C ILE A 126 -0.72 7.81 -24.62
N PRO A 127 -0.35 6.52 -24.70
CA PRO A 127 0.98 6.16 -25.17
C PRO A 127 1.12 6.65 -26.60
N ALA A 128 1.90 7.70 -26.81
CA ALA A 128 2.35 8.08 -28.14
C ALA A 128 3.30 6.96 -28.60
N GLY A 129 2.80 6.08 -29.47
CA GLY A 129 3.59 4.96 -29.99
C GLY A 129 4.96 5.43 -30.51
N THR A 130 5.96 4.56 -30.37
CA THR A 130 7.30 4.77 -30.93
C THR A 130 7.22 4.76 -32.45
N VAL A 131 7.65 5.84 -33.11
CA VAL A 131 7.94 5.82 -34.55
C VAL A 131 9.31 5.15 -34.70
N ASP A 132 9.31 3.92 -35.21
CA ASP A 132 10.53 3.23 -35.58
C ASP A 132 11.04 3.81 -36.92
N LEU A 133 12.09 4.63 -36.85
CA LEU A 133 12.75 5.21 -38.03
C LEU A 133 13.91 4.31 -38.50
N ASP A 134 13.74 2.98 -38.51
CA ASP A 134 14.78 2.05 -38.97
C ASP A 134 14.61 1.56 -40.44
N ALA A 135 13.75 2.21 -41.22
CA ALA A 135 13.54 1.86 -42.64
C ALA A 135 14.19 2.83 -43.65
N ALA A 136 15.31 3.48 -43.30
CA ALA A 136 15.97 4.42 -44.21
C ALA A 136 17.50 4.36 -44.22
N VAL A 137 18.12 3.17 -44.12
CA VAL A 137 19.48 2.97 -44.65
C VAL A 137 19.58 1.59 -45.29
N SER A 138 19.13 1.49 -46.54
CA SER A 138 19.61 0.45 -47.46
C SER A 138 19.49 0.92 -48.90
N ARG A 139 20.47 1.71 -49.33
CA ARG A 139 21.01 1.70 -50.70
C ARG A 139 22.50 1.98 -50.65
#